data_AF-A0A8C4RC06-F1
#
_entry.id   AF-A0A8C4RC06-F1
#
_cell.length_a   1.000
_cell.length_b   1.000
_cell.length_c   1.000
_cell.angle_alpha   90.00
_cell.angle_beta   90.00
_cell.angle_gamma   90.00
#
_symmetry.space_group_name_H-M   'P 1'
#
loop_
_entity.id
_entity.type
_entity.pdbx_description
1 polymer ?
#
loop_
_entity_poly.entity_id
_entity_poly.type
_entity_poly.pdbx_seq_one_letter_code
_entity_poly.pdbx_strand_id
1 'polypeptide(L)'
;MTATETKKPLRQASWLDGRAMWLAIPVVGVLILTALRKLPQRPPSQALLDHTVLVPPETRSSPYVGSSVEARAALRQALEMKHAGKRTKAQRLFLHALHMEPDSPDILNEYGMFLEEEQEVLQADRLYTRALALAPCHHGALDNRVRTSTVVEGIDRQQLDSIDNKVKRLLSIPPGSFVLRRVARESYYQHVYHTVALEGNTLSLPEIRRILQTRRAVCGRSLSEQNEVLGIDAAMTFINATLAAHLGPVTPLDILEIHRRVLGPVDPAEAGRFRRGQVMQTSYGRKRNDIVLQKSKHYISKGTRIFIFFILEGDTFIHRTTHSP
;
A
#
# COMPACT_ATOMS: atom_id res chain seq x y z
N MET A 1 45.93 -46.85 13.75
CA MET A 1 44.58 -46.96 13.17
C MET A 1 44.01 -45.55 13.04
N THR A 2 44.19 -44.93 11.89
CA THR A 2 43.81 -43.53 11.61
C THR A 2 42.49 -43.52 10.85
N ALA A 3 41.40 -43.13 11.50
CA ALA A 3 40.10 -43.00 10.86
C ALA A 3 39.99 -41.60 10.21
N THR A 4 40.03 -41.58 8.88
CA THR A 4 39.77 -40.39 8.06
C THR A 4 38.27 -40.18 7.91
N GLU A 5 37.73 -39.18 8.61
CA GLU A 5 36.31 -38.82 8.54
C GLU A 5 36.07 -37.94 7.29
N THR A 6 35.50 -38.55 6.25
CA THR A 6 35.17 -37.89 4.99
C THR A 6 33.89 -37.04 5.15
N LYS A 7 34.06 -35.72 5.35
CA LYS A 7 32.95 -34.75 5.30
C LYS A 7 32.34 -34.73 3.89
N LYS A 8 31.15 -35.31 3.74
CA LYS A 8 30.31 -35.14 2.54
C LYS A 8 29.94 -33.64 2.38
N PRO A 9 30.11 -33.04 1.18
CA PRO A 9 29.63 -31.69 0.94
C PRO A 9 28.09 -31.68 0.95
N LEU A 10 27.52 -30.84 1.81
CA LEU A 10 26.08 -30.54 1.82
C LEU A 10 25.67 -30.01 0.45
N ARG A 11 24.74 -30.73 -0.18
CA ARG A 11 24.25 -30.52 -1.54
C ARG A 11 23.95 -29.04 -1.81
N GLN A 12 24.61 -28.48 -2.83
CA GLN A 12 24.16 -27.27 -3.50
C GLN A 12 22.69 -27.47 -3.88
N ALA A 13 21.80 -26.65 -3.32
CA ALA A 13 20.41 -26.61 -3.77
C ALA A 13 20.41 -26.21 -5.26
N SER A 14 19.76 -27.01 -6.10
CA SER A 14 19.68 -26.86 -7.55
C SER A 14 18.67 -25.75 -7.88
N TRP A 15 19.11 -24.50 -7.81
CA TRP A 15 18.29 -23.30 -8.04
C TRP A 15 17.99 -23.00 -9.53
N LEU A 16 18.20 -23.96 -10.45
CA LEU A 16 18.16 -23.73 -11.90
C LEU A 16 17.15 -24.59 -12.69
N ASP A 17 16.24 -25.33 -12.04
CA ASP A 17 15.19 -26.06 -12.76
C ASP A 17 13.92 -25.23 -12.96
N GLY A 18 14.01 -24.33 -13.94
CA GLY A 18 13.12 -24.22 -15.11
C GLY A 18 11.60 -24.05 -15.00
N ARG A 19 10.91 -24.41 -13.91
CA ARG A 19 9.42 -24.46 -13.90
C ARG A 19 8.73 -23.69 -12.78
N ALA A 20 9.31 -23.61 -11.58
CA ALA A 20 8.62 -23.00 -10.42
C ALA A 20 8.66 -21.46 -10.39
N MET A 21 9.60 -20.82 -11.08
CA MET A 21 9.78 -19.35 -11.04
C MET A 21 8.80 -18.57 -11.94
N TRP A 22 8.11 -19.26 -12.86
CA TRP A 22 7.52 -18.64 -14.05
C TRP A 22 6.03 -18.31 -13.96
N LEU A 23 5.37 -18.70 -12.86
CA LEU A 23 3.93 -18.50 -12.69
C LEU A 23 3.58 -17.61 -11.50
N ALA A 24 4.49 -16.80 -10.95
CA ALA A 24 4.18 -16.04 -9.73
C ALA A 24 4.20 -14.52 -9.91
N ILE A 25 5.22 -13.96 -10.53
CA ILE A 25 5.38 -12.49 -10.59
C ILE A 25 4.31 -11.82 -11.49
N PRO A 26 3.95 -12.36 -12.67
CA PRO A 26 2.86 -11.81 -13.47
C PRO A 26 1.49 -12.49 -13.25
N VAL A 27 1.44 -13.72 -12.72
CA VAL A 27 0.17 -14.45 -12.52
C VAL A 27 -0.55 -14.01 -11.25
N VAL A 28 0.17 -13.58 -10.21
CA VAL A 28 -0.45 -12.92 -9.05
C VAL A 28 -1.18 -11.66 -9.52
N GLY A 29 -0.58 -10.85 -10.41
CA GLY A 29 -1.25 -9.72 -11.06
C GLY A 29 -2.46 -10.11 -11.91
N VAL A 30 -2.34 -11.14 -12.76
CA VAL A 30 -3.43 -11.59 -13.64
C VAL A 30 -4.58 -12.29 -12.90
N LEU A 31 -4.32 -13.02 -11.81
CA LEU A 31 -5.35 -13.60 -10.94
C LEU A 31 -6.02 -12.54 -10.05
N ILE A 32 -5.38 -11.40 -9.80
CA ILE A 32 -6.01 -10.21 -9.18
C ILE A 32 -6.99 -9.58 -10.16
N LEU A 33 -6.57 -9.35 -11.40
CA LEU A 33 -7.38 -8.69 -12.44
C LEU A 33 -8.53 -9.53 -12.98
N THR A 34 -8.34 -10.84 -13.14
CA THR A 34 -9.41 -11.74 -13.59
C THR A 34 -10.48 -11.99 -12.53
N ALA A 35 -10.13 -11.92 -11.23
CA ALA A 35 -11.08 -11.97 -10.13
C ALA A 35 -11.88 -10.66 -9.98
N LEU A 36 -11.27 -9.50 -10.23
CA LEU A 36 -11.96 -8.20 -10.27
C LEU A 36 -13.03 -8.12 -11.38
N ARG A 37 -12.83 -8.85 -12.49
CA ARG A 37 -13.76 -8.90 -13.63
C ARG A 37 -15.05 -9.73 -13.38
N LYS A 38 -15.06 -10.59 -12.36
CA LYS A 38 -16.19 -11.47 -12.02
C LYS A 38 -17.08 -10.95 -10.90
N LEU A 39 -16.79 -9.77 -10.34
CA LEU A 39 -17.71 -9.12 -9.42
C LEU A 39 -18.92 -8.59 -10.20
N PRO A 40 -20.17 -8.85 -9.76
CA PRO A 40 -21.33 -8.22 -10.36
C PRO A 40 -21.19 -6.70 -10.22
N GLN A 41 -21.20 -6.00 -11.35
CA GLN A 41 -21.26 -4.54 -11.39
C GLN A 41 -22.58 -4.13 -10.71
N ARG A 42 -22.47 -3.53 -9.52
CA ARG A 42 -23.65 -3.01 -8.81
C ARG A 42 -24.23 -1.86 -9.63
N PRO A 43 -25.57 -1.73 -9.73
CA PRO A 43 -26.17 -0.53 -10.28
C PRO A 43 -25.77 0.68 -9.40
N PRO A 44 -25.53 1.87 -10.01
CA PRO A 44 -24.97 3.04 -9.33
C PRO A 44 -25.78 3.50 -8.11
N SER A 45 -27.08 3.17 -8.06
CA SER A 45 -27.99 3.55 -6.98
C SER A 45 -27.79 2.79 -5.67
N GLN A 46 -27.11 1.63 -5.66
CA GLN A 46 -26.91 0.80 -4.44
C GLN A 46 -25.51 0.90 -3.83
N ALA A 47 -24.56 1.58 -4.47
CA ALA A 47 -23.24 1.88 -3.87
C ALA A 47 -23.32 2.98 -2.80
N LEU A 48 -24.45 3.70 -2.72
CA LEU A 48 -24.62 4.89 -1.90
C LEU A 48 -24.78 4.64 -0.38
N LEU A 49 -24.88 3.38 0.09
CA LEU A 49 -25.20 3.10 1.49
C LEU A 49 -24.24 2.14 2.23
N ASP A 50 -23.35 1.42 1.55
CA ASP A 50 -22.53 0.36 2.18
C ASP A 50 -21.17 0.83 2.75
N HIS A 51 -20.82 2.10 2.59
CA HIS A 51 -19.60 2.68 3.19
C HIS A 51 -19.83 3.34 4.56
N THR A 52 -21.02 3.20 5.13
CA THR A 52 -21.34 3.65 6.50
C THR A 52 -20.78 2.69 7.56
N VAL A 53 -19.47 2.44 7.54
CA VAL A 53 -18.77 2.29 8.82
C VAL A 53 -18.58 3.71 9.31
N LEU A 54 -19.56 4.18 10.08
CA LEU A 54 -19.49 5.40 10.90
C LEU A 54 -18.25 5.30 11.79
N VAL A 55 -17.10 5.72 11.27
CA VAL A 55 -16.04 6.28 12.09
C VAL A 55 -16.52 7.71 12.35
N PRO A 56 -16.87 8.09 13.59
CA PRO A 56 -17.20 9.46 13.88
C PRO A 56 -16.03 10.33 13.41
N PRO A 57 -16.26 11.50 12.79
CA PRO A 57 -15.17 12.44 12.60
C PRO A 57 -14.65 12.78 14.00
N GLU A 58 -13.44 12.34 14.32
CA GLU A 58 -12.71 12.89 15.46
C GLU A 58 -12.51 14.36 15.11
N THR A 59 -13.37 15.21 15.68
CA THR A 59 -13.23 16.64 15.66
C THR A 59 -11.94 16.97 16.40
N ARG A 60 -10.83 17.01 15.67
CA ARG A 60 -9.66 17.74 16.12
C ARG A 60 -10.08 19.21 16.13
N SER A 61 -10.58 19.68 17.26
CA SER A 61 -10.71 21.11 17.51
C SER A 61 -9.31 21.71 17.39
N SER A 62 -9.00 22.27 16.23
CA SER A 62 -7.75 22.99 16.00
C SER A 62 -7.65 24.11 17.05
N PRO A 63 -6.52 24.25 17.76
CA PRO A 63 -6.37 25.19 18.88
C PRO A 63 -6.37 26.68 18.47
N TYR A 64 -6.77 27.00 17.23
CA TYR A 64 -6.72 28.34 16.66
C TYR A 64 -8.11 28.80 16.21
N VAL A 65 -8.89 29.33 17.15
CA VAL A 65 -10.21 29.96 16.87
C VAL A 65 -10.07 31.20 15.94
N GLY A 66 -8.87 31.79 15.85
CA GLY A 66 -8.54 32.84 14.86
C GLY A 66 -8.32 32.32 13.43
N SER A 67 -8.02 31.03 13.24
CA SER A 67 -7.67 30.43 11.94
C SER A 67 -8.86 30.39 10.98
N SER A 68 -10.09 30.21 11.48
CA SER A 68 -11.26 30.06 10.59
C SER A 68 -11.68 31.38 9.92
N VAL A 69 -11.52 32.52 10.59
CA VAL A 69 -11.79 33.84 9.98
C VAL A 69 -10.75 34.16 8.90
N GLU A 70 -9.49 33.85 9.17
CA GLU A 70 -8.39 33.99 8.21
C GLU A 70 -8.55 33.04 7.02
N ALA A 71 -8.94 31.78 7.24
CA ALA A 71 -9.22 30.80 6.19
C ALA A 71 -10.35 31.28 5.27
N ARG A 72 -11.44 31.80 5.84
CA ARG A 72 -12.56 32.38 5.08
C ARG A 72 -12.17 33.65 4.33
N ALA A 73 -11.27 34.47 4.88
CA ALA A 73 -10.74 35.64 4.19
C ALA A 73 -9.85 35.22 3.00
N ALA A 74 -8.97 34.24 3.21
CA ALA A 74 -8.12 33.66 2.16
C ALA A 74 -8.96 33.02 1.04
N LEU A 75 -10.03 32.29 1.38
CA LEU A 75 -10.96 31.72 0.40
C LEU A 75 -11.62 32.80 -0.46
N ARG A 76 -12.12 33.89 0.15
CA ARG A 76 -12.72 35.01 -0.59
C ARG A 76 -11.72 35.64 -1.55
N GLN A 77 -10.49 35.88 -1.11
CA GLN A 77 -9.43 36.38 -1.97
C GLN A 77 -9.08 35.40 -3.10
N ALA A 78 -9.08 34.08 -2.82
CA ALA A 78 -8.85 33.07 -3.83
C ALA A 78 -9.91 33.13 -4.94
N LEU A 79 -11.19 33.27 -4.58
CA LEU A 79 -12.30 33.44 -5.52
C LEU A 79 -12.17 34.73 -6.34
N GLU A 80 -11.83 35.86 -5.71
CA GLU A 80 -11.58 37.11 -6.43
C GLU A 80 -10.42 36.98 -7.43
N MET A 81 -9.31 36.34 -7.03
CA MET A 81 -8.18 36.09 -7.92
C MET A 81 -8.55 35.11 -9.04
N LYS A 82 -9.42 34.13 -8.78
CA LYS A 82 -9.98 33.21 -9.79
C LYS A 82 -10.78 34.00 -10.82
N HIS A 83 -11.72 34.82 -10.38
CA HIS A 83 -12.53 35.68 -11.27
C HIS A 83 -11.68 36.70 -12.04
N ALA A 84 -10.59 37.19 -11.45
CA ALA A 84 -9.62 38.06 -12.11
C ALA A 84 -8.68 37.33 -13.11
N GLY A 85 -8.83 36.01 -13.29
CA GLY A 85 -8.00 35.19 -14.18
C GLY A 85 -6.57 34.95 -13.67
N LYS A 86 -6.24 35.36 -12.44
CA LYS A 86 -4.91 35.19 -11.84
C LYS A 86 -4.75 33.81 -11.20
N ARG A 87 -4.79 32.77 -12.04
CA ARG A 87 -4.84 31.34 -11.66
C ARG A 87 -3.75 30.91 -10.66
N THR A 88 -2.49 31.28 -10.90
CA THR A 88 -1.37 30.91 -10.01
C THR A 88 -1.48 31.53 -8.61
N LYS A 89 -2.01 32.75 -8.51
CA LYS A 89 -2.25 33.41 -7.21
C LYS A 89 -3.47 32.80 -6.52
N ALA A 90 -4.54 32.51 -7.27
CA ALA A 90 -5.72 31.83 -6.76
C ALA A 90 -5.35 30.47 -6.16
N GLN A 91 -4.56 29.65 -6.86
CA GLN A 91 -4.10 28.35 -6.38
C GLN A 91 -3.33 28.45 -5.05
N ARG A 92 -2.41 29.42 -4.92
CA ARG A 92 -1.67 29.65 -3.67
C ARG A 92 -2.60 30.05 -2.52
N LEU A 93 -3.60 30.88 -2.78
CA LEU A 93 -4.58 31.30 -1.78
C LEU A 93 -5.52 30.16 -1.37
N PHE A 94 -5.94 29.30 -2.30
CA PHE A 94 -6.69 28.09 -1.98
C PHE A 94 -5.87 27.13 -1.11
N LEU A 95 -4.61 26.89 -1.48
CA LEU A 95 -3.71 26.07 -0.67
C LEU A 95 -3.51 26.68 0.72
N HIS A 96 -3.36 28.00 0.83
CA HIS A 96 -3.26 28.68 2.12
C HIS A 96 -4.54 28.48 2.94
N ALA A 97 -5.72 28.68 2.36
CA ALA A 97 -7.00 28.44 3.05
C ALA A 97 -7.12 26.99 3.56
N LEU A 98 -6.69 26.00 2.78
CA LEU A 98 -6.64 24.59 3.19
C LEU A 98 -5.62 24.28 4.29
N HIS A 99 -4.50 25.01 4.36
CA HIS A 99 -3.55 24.85 5.46
C HIS A 99 -4.11 25.42 6.77
N MET A 100 -4.87 26.51 6.70
CA MET A 100 -5.51 27.14 7.85
C MET A 100 -6.69 26.32 8.38
N GLU A 101 -7.51 25.79 7.49
CA GLU A 101 -8.66 24.94 7.83
C GLU A 101 -8.71 23.70 6.90
N PRO A 102 -7.98 22.62 7.25
CA PRO A 102 -7.89 21.42 6.40
C PRO A 102 -9.21 20.67 6.23
N ASP A 103 -10.10 20.78 7.22
CA ASP A 103 -11.32 19.98 7.33
C ASP A 103 -12.59 20.80 7.06
N SER A 104 -12.46 21.88 6.28
CA SER A 104 -13.59 22.70 5.86
C SER A 104 -14.22 22.18 4.56
N PRO A 105 -15.48 21.70 4.56
CA PRO A 105 -16.13 21.19 3.35
C PRO A 105 -16.28 22.25 2.25
N ASP A 106 -16.53 23.50 2.63
CA ASP A 106 -16.73 24.60 1.69
C ASP A 106 -15.42 24.95 0.94
N ILE A 107 -14.29 25.03 1.65
CA ILE A 107 -12.97 25.29 1.04
C ILE A 107 -12.59 24.13 0.10
N LEU A 108 -12.84 22.90 0.52
CA LEU A 108 -12.57 21.71 -0.30
C LEU A 108 -13.42 21.69 -1.59
N ASN A 109 -14.70 22.06 -1.49
CA ASN A 109 -15.59 22.14 -2.66
C ASN A 109 -15.15 23.25 -3.63
N GLU A 110 -14.90 24.47 -3.13
CA GLU A 110 -14.49 25.60 -3.98
C GLU A 110 -13.13 25.37 -4.65
N TYR A 111 -12.18 24.78 -3.93
CA TYR A 111 -10.89 24.41 -4.51
C TYR A 111 -11.04 23.27 -5.53
N GLY A 112 -11.92 22.29 -5.27
CA GLY A 112 -12.28 21.26 -6.25
C GLY A 112 -12.79 21.87 -7.56
N MET A 113 -13.70 22.84 -7.47
CA MET A 113 -14.26 23.52 -8.65
C MET A 113 -13.18 24.28 -9.42
N PHE A 114 -12.26 24.95 -8.72
CA PHE A 114 -11.10 25.58 -9.34
C PHE A 114 -10.19 24.58 -10.08
N LEU A 115 -9.94 23.40 -9.51
CA LEU A 115 -9.12 22.37 -10.16
C LEU A 115 -9.79 21.77 -11.41
N GLU A 116 -11.12 21.70 -11.43
CA GLU A 116 -11.85 21.30 -12.63
C GLU A 116 -11.71 22.31 -13.77
N GLU A 117 -11.70 23.61 -13.46
CA GLU A 117 -11.41 24.66 -14.44
C GLU A 117 -9.98 24.54 -15.02
N GLU A 118 -9.03 23.99 -14.24
CA GLU A 118 -7.65 23.69 -14.66
C GLU A 118 -7.47 22.28 -15.27
N GLN A 119 -8.56 21.54 -15.53
CA GLN A 119 -8.56 20.16 -16.07
C GLN A 119 -7.94 19.10 -15.14
N GLU A 120 -7.72 19.41 -13.86
CA GLU A 120 -7.21 18.47 -12.85
C GLU A 120 -8.35 17.67 -12.17
N VAL A 121 -9.18 17.01 -12.97
CA VAL A 121 -10.42 16.34 -12.53
C VAL A 121 -10.18 15.28 -11.44
N LEU A 122 -9.07 14.53 -11.51
CA LEU A 122 -8.73 13.50 -10.51
C LEU A 122 -8.47 14.10 -9.12
N GLN A 123 -7.86 15.29 -9.06
CA GLN A 123 -7.60 15.95 -7.78
C GLN A 123 -8.89 16.58 -7.24
N ALA A 124 -9.70 17.17 -8.12
CA ALA A 124 -11.02 17.70 -7.75
C ALA A 124 -11.91 16.63 -7.12
N ASP A 125 -12.01 15.44 -7.75
CA ASP A 125 -12.83 14.33 -7.24
C ASP A 125 -12.39 13.86 -5.83
N ARG A 126 -11.07 13.84 -5.59
CA ARG A 126 -10.52 13.53 -4.26
C ARG A 126 -10.94 14.57 -3.21
N LEU A 127 -10.96 15.86 -3.58
CA LEU A 127 -11.38 16.93 -2.68
C LEU A 127 -12.88 16.86 -2.37
N TYR A 128 -13.73 16.59 -3.37
CA TYR A 128 -15.16 16.39 -3.13
C TYR A 128 -15.44 15.16 -2.28
N THR A 129 -14.72 14.06 -2.53
CA THR A 129 -14.80 12.85 -1.69
C THR A 129 -14.41 13.16 -0.24
N ARG A 130 -13.36 13.96 -0.03
CA ARG A 130 -12.96 14.42 1.31
C ARG A 130 -14.02 15.32 1.94
N ALA A 131 -14.60 16.27 1.18
CA ALA A 131 -15.65 17.16 1.66
C ALA A 131 -16.89 16.38 2.12
N LEU A 132 -17.33 15.38 1.34
CA LEU A 132 -18.47 14.53 1.70
C LEU A 132 -18.19 13.56 2.85
N ALA A 133 -16.93 13.15 3.05
CA ALA A 133 -16.55 12.37 4.23
C ALA A 133 -16.69 13.19 5.53
N LEU A 134 -16.51 14.50 5.46
CA LEU A 134 -16.67 15.43 6.58
C LEU A 134 -18.13 15.87 6.76
N ALA A 135 -18.80 16.20 5.65
CA ALA A 135 -20.19 16.65 5.60
C ALA A 135 -20.97 15.88 4.52
N PRO A 136 -21.59 14.73 4.87
CA PRO A 136 -22.29 13.86 3.91
C PRO A 136 -23.45 14.53 3.16
N CYS A 137 -24.03 15.58 3.74
CA CYS A 137 -25.17 16.32 3.16
C CYS A 137 -24.76 17.61 2.44
N HIS A 138 -23.46 17.84 2.19
CA HIS A 138 -23.02 19.05 1.48
C HIS A 138 -23.41 18.97 -0.01
N HIS A 139 -24.46 19.71 -0.37
CA HIS A 139 -25.12 19.63 -1.69
C HIS A 139 -24.17 19.92 -2.85
N GLY A 140 -23.34 20.97 -2.76
CA GLY A 140 -22.40 21.35 -3.83
C GLY A 140 -21.38 20.27 -4.14
N ALA A 141 -20.74 19.69 -3.11
CA ALA A 141 -19.78 18.60 -3.34
C ALA A 141 -20.46 17.31 -3.82
N LEU A 142 -21.72 17.06 -3.47
CA LEU A 142 -22.46 15.90 -3.95
C LEU A 142 -22.68 16.00 -5.46
N ASP A 143 -23.23 17.12 -5.93
CA ASP A 143 -23.51 17.34 -7.35
C ASP A 143 -22.22 17.34 -8.18
N ASN A 144 -21.18 18.01 -7.68
CA ASN A 144 -19.87 18.03 -8.31
C ASN A 144 -19.25 16.62 -8.39
N ARG A 145 -19.32 15.84 -7.31
CA ARG A 145 -18.80 14.46 -7.29
C ARG A 145 -19.53 13.54 -8.24
N VAL A 146 -20.87 13.63 -8.32
CA VAL A 146 -21.64 12.80 -9.26
C VAL A 146 -21.15 13.04 -10.70
N ARG A 147 -20.88 14.30 -11.05
CA ARG A 147 -20.35 14.68 -12.35
C ARG A 147 -18.91 14.18 -12.55
N THR A 148 -18.00 14.39 -11.59
CA THR A 148 -16.59 13.97 -11.73
C THR A 148 -16.38 12.47 -11.66
N SER A 149 -17.18 11.73 -10.88
CA SER A 149 -17.06 10.28 -10.69
C SER A 149 -17.10 9.53 -12.02
N THR A 150 -18.02 9.90 -12.92
CA THR A 150 -18.14 9.24 -14.23
C THR A 150 -16.88 9.43 -15.09
N VAL A 151 -16.26 10.60 -15.01
CA VAL A 151 -15.03 10.93 -15.74
C VAL A 151 -13.84 10.20 -15.12
N VAL A 152 -13.72 10.20 -13.79
CA VAL A 152 -12.66 9.52 -13.04
C VAL A 152 -12.71 8.01 -13.27
N GLU A 153 -13.90 7.40 -13.22
CA GLU A 153 -14.08 5.98 -13.54
C GLU A 153 -13.61 5.63 -14.96
N GLY A 154 -13.87 6.52 -15.93
CA GLY A 154 -13.37 6.38 -17.29
C GLY A 154 -11.84 6.44 -17.37
N ILE A 155 -11.22 7.41 -16.69
CA ILE A 155 -9.76 7.58 -16.63
C ILE A 155 -9.11 6.36 -15.96
N ASP A 156 -9.63 5.95 -14.81
CA ASP A 156 -9.12 4.80 -14.05
C ASP A 156 -9.23 3.52 -14.88
N ARG A 157 -10.35 3.32 -15.59
CA ARG A 157 -10.52 2.17 -16.47
C ARG A 157 -9.50 2.16 -17.61
N GLN A 158 -9.24 3.31 -18.23
CA GLN A 158 -8.23 3.43 -19.28
C GLN A 158 -6.82 3.12 -18.74
N GLN A 159 -6.50 3.57 -17.53
CA GLN A 159 -5.22 3.27 -16.88
C GLN A 159 -5.08 1.77 -16.59
N LEU A 160 -6.14 1.14 -16.05
CA LEU A 160 -6.16 -0.30 -15.80
C LEU A 160 -6.01 -1.10 -17.10
N ASP A 161 -6.71 -0.72 -18.17
CA ASP A 161 -6.58 -1.37 -19.48
C ASP A 161 -5.14 -1.23 -20.05
N SER A 162 -4.50 -0.07 -19.83
CA SER A 162 -3.09 0.15 -20.21
C SER A 162 -2.14 -0.77 -19.43
N ILE A 163 -2.36 -0.93 -18.13
CA ILE A 163 -1.59 -1.84 -17.27
C ILE A 163 -1.79 -3.29 -17.74
N ASP A 164 -3.03 -3.71 -17.99
CA ASP A 164 -3.34 -5.04 -18.51
C ASP A 164 -2.63 -5.35 -19.81
N ASN A 165 -2.61 -4.38 -20.73
CA ASN A 165 -1.92 -4.55 -22.00
C ASN A 165 -0.40 -4.67 -21.82
N LYS A 166 0.20 -3.93 -20.88
CA LYS A 166 1.62 -4.08 -20.52
C LYS A 166 1.90 -5.45 -19.90
N VAL A 167 1.03 -5.93 -19.01
CA VAL A 167 1.15 -7.25 -18.38
C VAL A 167 1.05 -8.37 -19.42
N LYS A 168 0.08 -8.28 -20.35
CA LYS A 168 -0.04 -9.24 -21.47
C LYS A 168 1.21 -9.27 -22.34
N ARG A 169 1.78 -8.11 -22.67
CA ARG A 169 3.04 -8.02 -23.41
C ARG A 169 4.19 -8.69 -22.64
N LEU A 170 4.33 -8.42 -21.35
CA LEU A 170 5.34 -9.05 -20.50
C LEU A 170 5.17 -10.58 -20.46
N LEU A 171 3.94 -11.07 -20.35
CA LEU A 171 3.61 -12.49 -20.33
C LEU A 171 3.81 -13.20 -21.66
N SER A 172 3.75 -12.46 -22.78
CA SER A 172 4.04 -13.02 -24.11
C SER A 172 5.52 -13.33 -24.33
N ILE A 173 6.42 -12.79 -23.48
CA ILE A 173 7.86 -13.05 -23.57
C ILE A 173 8.11 -14.50 -23.14
N PRO A 174 8.85 -15.30 -23.94
CA PRO A 174 9.15 -16.68 -23.59
C PRO A 174 9.87 -16.79 -22.23
N PRO A 175 9.43 -17.70 -21.34
CA PRO A 175 10.06 -17.91 -20.03
C PRO A 175 11.51 -18.43 -20.16
N GLY A 176 11.91 -18.95 -21.32
CA GLY A 176 13.29 -19.36 -21.58
C GLY A 176 14.29 -18.19 -21.73
N SER A 177 13.83 -16.95 -21.85
CA SER A 177 14.70 -15.81 -22.16
C SER A 177 15.70 -15.49 -21.04
N PHE A 178 16.99 -15.46 -21.39
CA PHE A 178 18.06 -15.06 -20.47
C PHE A 178 17.88 -13.62 -19.97
N VAL A 179 17.44 -12.72 -20.85
CA VAL A 179 17.21 -11.30 -20.50
C VAL A 179 16.12 -11.20 -19.45
N LEU A 180 15.01 -11.93 -19.62
CA LEU A 180 13.91 -11.93 -18.66
C LEU A 180 14.35 -12.49 -17.31
N ARG A 181 15.13 -13.59 -17.28
CA ARG A 181 15.71 -14.12 -16.03
C ARG A 181 16.59 -13.10 -15.31
N ARG A 182 17.44 -12.40 -16.06
CA ARG A 182 18.34 -11.38 -15.49
C ARG A 182 17.55 -10.22 -14.90
N VAL A 183 16.58 -9.68 -15.64
CA VAL A 183 15.73 -8.57 -15.17
C VAL A 183 14.91 -9.00 -13.96
N ALA A 184 14.27 -10.18 -13.99
CA ALA A 184 13.48 -10.67 -12.87
C ALA A 184 14.30 -10.83 -11.59
N ARG A 185 15.55 -11.31 -11.70
CA ARG A 185 16.47 -11.42 -10.56
C ARG A 185 16.87 -10.05 -10.02
N GLU A 186 17.07 -9.06 -10.88
CA GLU A 186 17.39 -7.70 -10.44
C GLU A 186 16.18 -7.01 -9.79
N SER A 187 15.00 -7.15 -10.38
CA SER A 187 13.75 -6.65 -9.79
C SER A 187 13.45 -7.28 -8.43
N TYR A 188 13.83 -8.54 -8.22
CA TYR A 188 13.74 -9.19 -6.91
C TYR A 188 14.57 -8.47 -5.84
N TYR A 189 15.84 -8.17 -6.13
CA TYR A 189 16.70 -7.44 -5.18
C TYR A 189 16.20 -6.02 -4.92
N GLN A 190 15.72 -5.34 -5.96
CA GLN A 190 15.10 -4.02 -5.80
C GLN A 190 13.84 -4.06 -4.94
N HIS A 191 13.00 -5.09 -5.10
CA HIS A 191 11.80 -5.26 -4.29
C HIS A 191 12.15 -5.42 -2.80
N VAL A 192 13.09 -6.31 -2.48
CA VAL A 192 13.55 -6.50 -1.10
C VAL A 192 14.14 -5.20 -0.54
N TYR A 193 14.97 -4.49 -1.31
CA TYR A 193 15.54 -3.22 -0.88
C TYR A 193 14.48 -2.16 -0.58
N HIS A 194 13.53 -1.93 -1.49
CA HIS A 194 12.52 -0.90 -1.30
C HIS A 194 11.57 -1.22 -0.14
N THR A 195 11.19 -2.48 0.07
CA THR A 195 10.29 -2.83 1.17
C THR A 195 10.94 -2.60 2.53
N VAL A 196 12.20 -3.02 2.73
CA VAL A 196 12.89 -2.81 4.02
C VAL A 196 13.29 -1.34 4.20
N ALA A 197 13.59 -0.62 3.12
CA ALA A 197 13.92 0.80 3.19
C ALA A 197 12.73 1.66 3.63
N LEU A 198 11.49 1.30 3.22
CA LEU A 198 10.27 1.96 3.69
C LEU A 198 10.05 1.78 5.20
N GLU A 199 10.48 0.64 5.75
CA GLU A 199 10.51 0.35 7.19
C GLU A 199 11.68 1.05 7.92
N GLY A 200 12.53 1.77 7.18
CA GLY A 200 13.66 2.54 7.72
C GLY A 200 14.95 1.74 7.87
N ASN A 201 15.14 0.65 7.14
CA ASN A 201 16.40 -0.09 7.10
C ASN A 201 17.48 0.71 6.33
N THR A 202 18.73 0.71 6.83
CA THR A 202 19.84 1.51 6.29
C THR A 202 20.76 0.78 5.32
N LEU A 203 20.48 -0.50 5.02
CA LEU A 203 21.27 -1.31 4.10
C LEU A 203 21.12 -0.82 2.65
N SER A 204 22.24 -0.74 1.94
CA SER A 204 22.27 -0.39 0.52
C SER A 204 21.93 -1.59 -0.37
N LEU A 205 21.47 -1.31 -1.60
CA LEU A 205 21.14 -2.35 -2.57
C LEU A 205 22.31 -3.34 -2.85
N PRO A 206 23.58 -2.92 -3.00
CA PRO A 206 24.70 -3.85 -3.17
C PRO A 206 24.95 -4.74 -1.94
N GLU A 207 24.77 -4.21 -0.73
CA GLU A 207 24.89 -4.96 0.52
C GLU A 207 23.80 -6.04 0.61
N ILE A 208 22.53 -5.68 0.33
CA ILE A 208 21.41 -6.62 0.28
C ILE A 208 21.65 -7.71 -0.76
N ARG A 209 22.10 -7.33 -1.96
CA ARG A 209 22.44 -8.30 -3.01
C ARG A 209 23.50 -9.29 -2.52
N ARG A 210 24.55 -8.80 -1.85
CA ARG A 210 25.60 -9.65 -1.28
C ARG A 210 25.06 -10.61 -0.23
N ILE A 211 24.22 -10.13 0.70
CA ILE A 211 23.59 -10.94 1.75
C ILE A 211 22.79 -12.09 1.12
N LEU A 212 21.93 -11.77 0.16
CA LEU A 212 21.05 -12.74 -0.47
C LEU A 212 21.79 -13.76 -1.34
N GLN A 213 22.86 -13.33 -2.04
CA GLN A 213 23.65 -14.22 -2.89
C GLN A 213 24.59 -15.14 -2.11
N THR A 214 25.28 -14.59 -1.11
CA THR A 214 26.35 -15.33 -0.40
C THR A 214 25.88 -15.96 0.90
N ARG A 215 24.72 -15.54 1.42
CA ARG A 215 24.22 -15.88 2.76
C ARG A 215 25.24 -15.57 3.87
N ARG A 216 26.10 -14.58 3.64
CA ARG A 216 27.10 -14.11 4.62
C ARG A 216 26.68 -12.76 5.19
N ALA A 217 26.94 -12.59 6.48
CA ALA A 217 26.70 -11.34 7.17
C ALA A 217 27.64 -10.23 6.65
N VAL A 218 27.13 -9.01 6.68
CA VAL A 218 27.89 -7.79 6.39
C VAL A 218 28.44 -7.24 7.71
N CYS A 219 29.75 -7.11 7.79
CA CYS A 219 30.41 -6.49 8.94
C CYS A 219 30.03 -5.01 9.06
N GLY A 220 29.85 -4.53 10.29
CA GLY A 220 29.55 -3.11 10.58
C GLY A 220 28.10 -2.68 10.37
N ARG A 221 27.18 -3.62 10.13
CA ARG A 221 25.73 -3.37 10.01
C ARG A 221 24.96 -4.14 11.08
N SER A 222 23.76 -3.67 11.42
CA SER A 222 22.92 -4.34 12.42
C SER A 222 22.55 -5.75 11.96
N LEU A 223 22.61 -6.71 12.87
CA LEU A 223 22.11 -8.07 12.59
C LEU A 223 20.59 -8.08 12.41
N SER A 224 19.86 -7.21 13.12
CA SER A 224 18.41 -7.09 12.97
C SER A 224 18.02 -6.65 11.56
N GLU A 225 18.70 -5.63 11.02
CA GLU A 225 18.48 -5.15 9.64
C GLU A 225 18.78 -6.23 8.59
N GLN A 226 19.81 -7.05 8.83
CA GLN A 226 20.15 -8.16 7.94
C GLN A 226 19.13 -9.31 8.05
N ASN A 227 18.60 -9.54 9.25
CA ASN A 227 17.57 -10.54 9.51
C ASN A 227 16.22 -10.14 8.89
N GLU A 228 15.85 -8.87 8.88
CA GLU A 228 14.68 -8.34 8.13
C GLU A 228 14.77 -8.73 6.64
N VAL A 229 15.93 -8.48 6.01
CA VAL A 229 16.19 -8.83 4.61
C VAL A 229 16.03 -10.34 4.36
N LEU A 230 16.55 -11.18 5.26
CA LEU A 230 16.42 -12.63 5.17
C LEU A 230 14.97 -13.10 5.38
N GLY A 231 14.22 -12.43 6.24
CA GLY A 231 12.80 -12.72 6.49
C GLY A 231 11.94 -12.46 5.26
N ILE A 232 12.13 -11.31 4.61
CA ILE A 232 11.46 -10.99 3.34
C ILE A 232 11.81 -12.01 2.25
N ASP A 233 13.09 -12.40 2.14
CA ASP A 233 13.52 -13.41 1.16
C ASP A 233 12.87 -14.78 1.41
N ALA A 234 12.79 -15.21 2.68
CA ALA A 234 12.11 -16.44 3.05
C ALA A 234 10.61 -16.38 2.73
N ALA A 235 9.95 -15.25 3.02
CA ALA A 235 8.55 -15.02 2.74
C ALA A 235 8.24 -15.05 1.24
N MET A 236 9.04 -14.34 0.43
CA MET A 236 8.89 -14.33 -1.03
C MET A 236 9.12 -15.70 -1.65
N THR A 237 10.10 -16.45 -1.14
CA THR A 237 10.34 -17.84 -1.56
C THR A 237 9.11 -18.72 -1.30
N PHE A 238 8.47 -18.58 -0.14
CA PHE A 238 7.25 -19.30 0.20
C PHE A 238 6.06 -18.91 -0.70
N ILE A 239 5.88 -17.61 -0.96
CA ILE A 239 4.81 -17.14 -1.84
C ILE A 239 4.98 -17.73 -3.24
N ASN A 240 6.19 -17.70 -3.80
CA ASN A 240 6.46 -18.19 -5.14
C ASN A 240 6.39 -19.72 -5.25
N ALA A 241 6.83 -20.46 -4.23
CA ALA A 241 6.87 -21.92 -4.26
C ALA A 241 5.53 -22.57 -3.90
N THR A 242 4.81 -21.99 -2.93
CA THR A 242 3.60 -22.61 -2.35
C THR A 242 2.33 -21.91 -2.81
N LEU A 243 2.24 -20.59 -2.65
CA LEU A 243 0.98 -19.87 -2.86
C LEU A 243 0.71 -19.59 -4.35
N ALA A 244 1.74 -19.36 -5.16
CA ALA A 244 1.58 -19.11 -6.59
C ALA A 244 1.11 -20.36 -7.36
N ALA A 245 1.44 -21.56 -6.87
CA ALA A 245 0.99 -22.83 -7.45
C ALA A 245 -0.35 -23.32 -6.86
N HIS A 246 -0.82 -22.71 -5.76
CA HIS A 246 -2.03 -23.14 -5.08
C HIS A 246 -3.28 -22.70 -5.85
N LEU A 247 -4.10 -23.68 -6.24
CA LEU A 247 -5.41 -23.46 -6.86
C LEU A 247 -6.48 -23.36 -5.75
N GLY A 248 -6.54 -22.23 -5.05
CA GLY A 248 -7.49 -22.01 -3.97
C GLY A 248 -7.55 -20.56 -3.49
N PRO A 249 -8.60 -20.18 -2.73
CA PRO A 249 -8.66 -18.86 -2.11
C PRO A 249 -7.56 -18.73 -1.06
N VAL A 250 -6.98 -17.53 -0.96
CA VAL A 250 -5.99 -17.22 0.09
C VAL A 250 -6.67 -17.30 1.45
N THR A 251 -6.14 -18.13 2.34
CA THR A 251 -6.67 -18.34 3.68
C THR A 251 -6.00 -17.41 4.69
N PRO A 252 -6.62 -17.17 5.87
CA PRO A 252 -5.95 -16.44 6.95
C PRO A 252 -4.66 -17.12 7.43
N LEU A 253 -4.59 -18.46 7.31
CA LEU A 253 -3.40 -19.23 7.69
C LEU A 253 -2.22 -18.93 6.77
N ASP A 254 -2.47 -18.77 5.47
CA ASP A 254 -1.42 -18.39 4.50
C ASP A 254 -0.80 -17.04 4.86
N ILE A 255 -1.61 -16.08 5.32
CA ILE A 255 -1.13 -14.76 5.76
C ILE A 255 -0.27 -14.88 7.01
N LEU A 256 -0.68 -15.66 8.00
CA LEU A 256 0.12 -15.90 9.21
C LEU A 256 1.43 -16.62 8.88
N GLU A 257 1.43 -17.51 7.90
CA GLU A 257 2.61 -18.27 7.49
C GLU A 257 3.59 -17.41 6.68
N ILE A 258 3.10 -16.40 5.94
CA ILE A 258 3.92 -15.31 5.40
C ILE A 258 4.51 -14.49 6.55
N HIS A 259 3.68 -14.00 7.48
CA HIS A 259 4.13 -13.19 8.61
C HIS A 259 5.20 -13.90 9.43
N ARG A 260 5.04 -15.21 9.66
CA ARG A 260 6.00 -16.05 10.38
C ARG A 260 7.38 -16.04 9.74
N ARG A 261 7.47 -15.95 8.41
CA ARG A 261 8.74 -15.89 7.67
C ARG A 261 9.33 -14.50 7.65
N VAL A 262 8.49 -13.47 7.48
CA VAL A 262 8.93 -12.07 7.50
C VAL A 262 9.57 -11.75 8.85
N LEU A 263 8.85 -12.01 9.95
CA LEU A 263 9.30 -11.62 11.29
C LEU A 263 10.16 -12.69 11.98
N GLY A 264 10.09 -13.96 11.57
CA GLY A 264 10.75 -15.08 12.25
C GLY A 264 12.26 -14.89 12.54
N PRO A 265 13.07 -14.38 11.58
CA PRO A 265 14.49 -14.10 11.84
C PRO A 265 14.76 -12.94 12.79
N VAL A 266 13.79 -12.05 13.00
CA VAL A 266 13.91 -10.84 13.82
C VAL A 266 13.31 -11.10 15.21
N ASP A 267 12.03 -11.48 15.27
CA ASP A 267 11.32 -11.85 16.49
C ASP A 267 10.52 -13.16 16.28
N PRO A 268 11.09 -14.32 16.67
CA PRO A 268 10.41 -15.60 16.55
C PRO A 268 9.23 -15.78 17.52
N ALA A 269 9.10 -14.97 18.57
CA ALA A 269 8.04 -15.12 19.57
C ALA A 269 6.69 -14.60 19.07
N GLU A 270 6.71 -13.50 18.31
CA GLU A 270 5.53 -12.85 17.73
C GLU A 270 5.29 -13.25 16.25
N ALA A 271 6.28 -13.87 15.61
CA ALA A 271 6.19 -14.36 14.24
C ALA A 271 4.97 -15.28 14.01
N GLY A 272 4.10 -14.88 13.08
CA GLY A 272 2.90 -15.66 12.71
C GLY A 272 1.77 -15.61 13.73
N ARG A 273 1.80 -14.65 14.67
CA ARG A 273 0.72 -14.41 15.62
C ARG A 273 0.08 -13.06 15.35
N PHE A 274 -1.16 -12.90 15.80
CA PHE A 274 -1.81 -11.59 15.82
C PHE A 274 -1.36 -10.83 17.07
N ARG A 275 -1.13 -9.53 16.90
CA ARG A 275 -0.80 -8.61 17.99
C ARG A 275 -1.77 -8.73 19.17
N ARG A 276 -1.24 -8.69 20.39
CA ARG A 276 -2.00 -8.71 21.65
C ARG A 276 -2.06 -7.33 22.32
N GLY A 277 -1.04 -6.50 22.10
CA GLY A 277 -0.94 -5.13 22.62
C GLY A 277 -1.59 -4.09 21.71
N GLN A 278 -2.08 -3.00 22.32
CA GLN A 278 -2.61 -1.86 21.57
C GLN A 278 -1.51 -0.83 21.33
N VAL A 279 -1.39 -0.37 20.09
CA VAL A 279 -0.33 0.54 19.65
C VAL A 279 -0.96 1.77 19.04
N MET A 280 -0.32 2.91 19.28
CA MET A 280 -0.67 4.18 18.65
C MET A 280 0.17 4.35 17.39
N GLN A 281 -0.46 4.24 16.22
CA GLN A 281 0.12 4.75 14.98
C GLN A 281 -0.23 6.23 14.88
N THR A 282 0.77 7.07 14.63
CA THR A 282 0.74 8.54 14.77
C THR A 282 -0.39 9.26 14.00
N SER A 283 -1.00 8.62 13.01
CA SER A 283 -2.09 9.20 12.20
C SER A 283 -3.35 8.34 12.04
N TYR A 284 -3.35 7.07 12.46
CA TYR A 284 -4.52 6.19 12.39
C TYR A 284 -4.97 5.80 13.81
N GLY A 285 -6.14 6.29 14.19
CA GLY A 285 -6.72 6.12 15.53
C GLY A 285 -6.79 4.67 16.04
N ARG A 286 -6.99 4.56 17.37
CA ARG A 286 -7.01 3.32 18.16
C ARG A 286 -7.86 2.21 17.50
N LYS A 287 -7.22 1.12 17.03
CA LYS A 287 -7.94 -0.10 16.63
C LYS A 287 -7.93 -1.13 17.78
N ARG A 288 -9.11 -1.46 18.34
CA ARG A 288 -9.33 -2.58 19.28
C ARG A 288 -9.04 -3.93 18.62
N ASN A 289 -8.59 -4.92 19.39
CA ASN A 289 -8.02 -6.17 18.89
C ASN A 289 -9.04 -7.14 18.30
N ASP A 290 -10.24 -7.26 18.89
CA ASP A 290 -11.32 -8.13 18.38
C ASP A 290 -11.75 -7.73 16.97
N ILE A 291 -11.65 -6.44 16.68
CA ILE A 291 -11.94 -5.84 15.38
C ILE A 291 -10.89 -6.27 14.35
N VAL A 292 -9.64 -6.56 14.73
CA VAL A 292 -8.57 -6.93 13.78
C VAL A 292 -8.82 -8.30 13.18
N LEU A 293 -9.21 -9.29 14.00
CA LEU A 293 -9.50 -10.65 13.52
C LEU A 293 -10.81 -10.71 12.73
N GLN A 294 -11.83 -9.96 13.16
CA GLN A 294 -13.09 -9.88 12.43
C GLN A 294 -12.91 -9.11 11.11
N LYS A 295 -12.10 -8.05 11.11
CA LYS A 295 -11.71 -7.33 9.89
C LYS A 295 -10.86 -8.19 8.96
N SER A 296 -9.88 -8.95 9.45
CA SER A 296 -9.06 -9.80 8.58
C SER A 296 -9.91 -10.87 7.88
N LYS A 297 -10.82 -11.53 8.61
CA LYS A 297 -11.81 -12.44 8.02
C LYS A 297 -12.72 -11.72 7.01
N HIS A 298 -13.18 -10.51 7.33
CA HIS A 298 -14.02 -9.69 6.44
C HIS A 298 -13.30 -9.25 5.15
N TYR A 299 -12.03 -8.85 5.23
CA TYR A 299 -11.22 -8.44 4.08
C TYR A 299 -10.87 -9.62 3.18
N ILE A 300 -10.61 -10.79 3.76
CA ILE A 300 -10.43 -12.04 3.02
C ILE A 300 -11.74 -12.45 2.33
N SER A 301 -12.89 -12.34 3.02
CA SER A 301 -14.20 -12.63 2.41
C SER A 301 -14.60 -11.63 1.32
N LYS A 302 -14.11 -10.39 1.40
CA LYS A 302 -14.33 -9.34 0.39
C LYS A 302 -13.24 -9.31 -0.71
N GLY A 303 -12.31 -10.26 -0.72
CA GLY A 303 -11.24 -10.34 -1.71
C GLY A 303 -10.29 -9.15 -1.73
N THR A 304 -10.26 -8.33 -0.67
CA THR A 304 -9.50 -7.08 -0.61
C THR A 304 -8.03 -7.38 -0.29
N ARG A 305 -7.20 -7.52 -1.32
CA ARG A 305 -5.77 -7.89 -1.23
C ARG A 305 -4.84 -6.77 -0.69
N ILE A 306 -5.36 -5.59 -0.41
CA ILE A 306 -4.60 -4.39 -0.01
C ILE A 306 -4.17 -4.43 1.48
N PHE A 307 -4.77 -5.30 2.29
CA PHE A 307 -4.58 -5.28 3.76
C PHE A 307 -3.31 -5.98 4.27
N ILE A 308 -2.54 -6.65 3.40
CA ILE A 308 -1.34 -7.40 3.79
C ILE A 308 -0.20 -6.45 4.22
N PHE A 309 -0.12 -5.25 3.62
CA PHE A 309 0.87 -4.24 3.99
C PHE A 309 0.60 -3.64 5.38
N PHE A 310 -0.67 -3.29 5.66
CA PHE A 310 -1.06 -2.61 6.91
C PHE A 310 -1.01 -3.47 8.19
N ILE A 311 -1.11 -4.80 8.07
CA ILE A 311 -0.98 -5.70 9.24
C ILE A 311 0.49 -5.96 9.55
N LEU A 312 1.37 -5.98 8.55
CA LEU A 312 2.80 -6.29 8.71
C LEU A 312 3.62 -5.06 9.10
N GLU A 313 3.31 -3.88 8.56
CA GLU A 313 4.03 -2.62 8.86
C GLU A 313 3.76 -2.07 10.26
N GLY A 314 2.68 -2.50 10.91
CA GLY A 314 2.35 -2.03 12.26
C GLY A 314 3.30 -2.54 13.32
N ASP A 315 3.87 -3.74 13.11
CA ASP A 315 4.70 -4.43 14.11
C ASP A 315 6.20 -4.04 14.00
N THR A 316 6.69 -3.69 12.81
CA THR A 316 8.08 -3.24 12.59
C THR A 316 8.37 -1.86 13.21
N PHE A 317 7.37 -0.97 13.26
CA PHE A 317 7.53 0.38 13.83
C PHE A 317 7.63 0.39 15.36
N ILE A 318 7.09 -0.62 16.05
CA ILE A 318 6.98 -0.63 17.52
C ILE A 318 8.29 -1.08 18.17
N HIS A 319 8.93 -2.12 17.63
CA HIS A 319 10.15 -2.67 18.23
C HIS A 319 11.34 -1.70 18.26
N ARG A 320 11.33 -0.67 17.40
CA ARG A 320 12.36 0.39 17.42
C ARG A 320 12.10 1.48 18.47
N THR A 321 10.84 1.67 18.91
CA THR A 321 10.51 2.67 19.96
C THR A 321 10.76 2.17 21.37
N THR A 322 10.93 0.85 21.58
CA THR A 322 11.20 0.26 22.90
C THR A 322 12.69 0.04 23.19
N HIS A 323 13.58 0.30 22.21
CA HIS A 323 15.02 0.20 22.39
C HIS A 323 15.73 1.47 21.92
N SER A 324 15.64 2.50 22.76
CA SER A 324 16.69 3.52 22.92
C SER A 324 16.96 3.66 24.43
N PRO A 325 18.23 3.79 24.86
CA PRO A 325 18.65 3.67 26.26
C PRO A 325 18.03 4.70 27.20
#